data_AF-A0A2U1YTP1-F1
#
_entry.id   AF-A0A2U1YTP1-F1
#
_cell.length_a   1.000
_cell.length_b   1.000
_cell.length_c   1.000
_cell.angle_alpha   90.00
_cell.angle_beta   90.00
_cell.angle_gamma   90.00
#
_symmetry.space_group_name_H-M   'P 1'
#
loop_
_entity.id
_entity.type
_entity.pdbx_description
1 polymer ?
#
loop_
_entity_poly.entity_id
_entity_poly.type
_entity_poly.pdbx_seq_one_letter_code
_entity_poly.pdbx_strand_id
1 'polypeptide(L)'
;MTRFALSTSMAALLLTGALALSAASPAAAEPMKGRYELRCQDPQTRQWTVTGQVTNPEIVDLPASGGRPSGREVRGTGADGKPVTLPMPSDRTCMLSAR
;
A
#
# COMPACT_ATOMS: atom_id res chain seq x y z
N MET A 1 53.71 -48.79 -7.99
CA MET A 1 52.94 -48.95 -9.23
C MET A 1 51.53 -49.40 -8.87
N THR A 2 50.57 -48.48 -8.84
CA THR A 2 49.15 -48.81 -8.59
C THR A 2 48.32 -48.02 -9.58
N ARG A 3 47.67 -48.77 -10.48
CA ARG A 3 46.93 -48.26 -11.64
C ARG A 3 45.58 -47.70 -11.22
N PHE A 4 45.26 -46.57 -11.83
CA PHE A 4 43.95 -45.94 -11.94
C PHE A 4 42.89 -46.91 -12.47
N ALA A 5 41.70 -46.87 -11.87
CA ALA A 5 40.45 -47.18 -12.54
C ALA A 5 39.47 -46.03 -12.27
N LEU A 6 39.06 -45.37 -13.35
CA LEU A 6 38.00 -44.37 -13.38
C LEU A 6 36.67 -45.05 -13.06
N SER A 7 35.84 -44.42 -12.23
CA SER A 7 34.39 -44.60 -12.33
C SER A 7 33.70 -43.24 -12.24
N THR A 8 33.16 -42.87 -13.38
CA THR A 8 32.30 -41.74 -13.72
C THR A 8 31.19 -41.50 -12.69
N SER A 9 31.04 -40.26 -12.24
CA SER A 9 29.78 -39.73 -11.74
C SER A 9 29.55 -38.37 -12.39
N MET A 10 28.97 -38.42 -13.59
CA MET A 10 28.26 -37.29 -14.18
C MET A 10 26.98 -37.09 -13.38
N ALA A 11 26.86 -35.97 -12.68
CA ALA A 11 25.58 -35.36 -12.33
C ALA A 11 25.87 -33.85 -12.16
N ALA A 12 25.80 -33.13 -13.26
CA ALA A 12 24.63 -32.34 -13.63
C ALA A 12 24.77 -30.90 -13.12
N LEU A 13 25.16 -30.03 -14.06
CA LEU A 13 24.96 -28.59 -13.98
C LEU A 13 23.52 -28.30 -13.57
N LEU A 14 23.33 -27.57 -12.48
CA LEU A 14 22.20 -26.65 -12.33
C LEU A 14 22.72 -25.35 -11.73
N LEU A 15 23.32 -24.52 -12.60
CA LEU A 15 23.23 -23.07 -12.45
C LEU A 15 21.75 -22.71 -12.56
N THR A 16 21.10 -22.42 -11.44
CA THR A 16 19.83 -21.71 -11.40
C THR A 16 19.94 -20.60 -10.37
N GLY A 17 20.28 -19.42 -10.87
CA GLY A 17 19.93 -18.18 -10.18
C GLY A 17 18.41 -18.07 -10.12
N ALA A 18 17.90 -17.70 -8.96
CA ALA A 18 16.58 -17.10 -8.85
C ALA A 18 16.55 -16.29 -7.55
N LEU A 19 16.82 -14.99 -7.74
CA LEU A 19 16.07 -13.91 -7.15
C LEU A 19 16.06 -13.89 -5.62
N ALA A 20 16.96 -13.07 -5.07
CA ALA A 20 16.66 -12.33 -3.85
C ALA A 20 15.27 -11.70 -4.03
N LEU A 21 14.25 -12.30 -3.43
CA LEU A 21 12.98 -11.64 -3.19
C LEU A 21 13.30 -10.50 -2.24
N SER A 22 13.57 -9.33 -2.80
CA SER A 22 13.40 -8.07 -2.11
C SER A 22 11.96 -8.06 -1.63
N ALA A 23 11.74 -8.45 -0.38
CA ALA A 23 10.52 -8.15 0.34
C ALA A 23 10.43 -6.62 0.33
N ALA A 24 9.68 -6.09 -0.62
CA ALA A 24 9.30 -4.70 -0.62
C ALA A 24 8.46 -4.52 0.65
N SER A 25 9.11 -4.06 1.72
CA SER A 25 8.44 -3.53 2.89
C SER A 25 7.31 -2.62 2.39
N PRO A 26 6.08 -2.74 2.89
CA PRO A 26 5.06 -1.77 2.53
C PRO A 26 5.67 -0.41 2.84
N ALA A 27 5.77 0.45 1.81
CA ALA A 27 6.18 1.82 1.98
C ALA A 27 5.11 2.45 2.87
N ALA A 28 5.32 2.39 4.19
CA ALA A 28 4.53 3.11 5.15
C ALA A 28 4.74 4.58 4.80
N ALA A 29 3.76 5.15 4.10
CA ALA A 29 3.81 6.55 3.69
C ALA A 29 4.03 7.37 4.97
N GLU A 30 5.14 8.12 5.02
CA GLU A 30 5.41 8.99 6.16
C GLU A 30 4.20 9.91 6.38
N PRO A 31 3.77 10.11 7.64
CA PRO A 31 2.60 10.92 7.94
C PRO A 31 2.79 12.32 7.37
N MET A 32 1.89 12.70 6.45
CA MET A 32 2.00 13.96 5.72
C MET A 32 1.78 15.10 6.70
N LYS A 33 2.77 15.98 6.94
CA LYS A 33 2.63 17.05 7.94
C LYS A 33 1.80 18.20 7.38
N GLY A 34 0.78 18.63 8.11
CA GLY A 34 -0.03 19.81 7.76
C GLY A 34 -1.53 19.52 7.65
N ARG A 35 -2.27 20.50 7.15
CA ARG A 35 -3.73 20.41 6.95
C ARG A 35 -4.06 19.97 5.54
N TYR A 36 -4.95 19.00 5.45
CA TYR A 36 -5.38 18.38 4.19
C TYR A 36 -6.89 18.25 4.13
N GLU A 37 -7.40 18.28 2.91
CA GLU A 37 -8.78 17.93 2.59
C GLU A 37 -8.82 16.60 1.88
N LEU A 38 -9.69 15.71 2.34
CA LEU A 38 -10.09 14.56 1.54
C LEU A 38 -11.14 15.03 0.54
N ARG A 39 -10.80 14.96 -0.75
CA ARG A 39 -11.70 15.28 -1.85
C ARG A 39 -11.97 14.01 -2.63
N CYS A 40 -13.22 13.69 -2.86
CA CYS A 40 -13.62 12.56 -3.68
C CYS A 40 -14.37 13.05 -4.91
N GLN A 41 -13.98 12.54 -6.06
CA GLN A 41 -14.63 12.83 -7.33
C GLN A 41 -15.92 12.03 -7.42
N ASP A 42 -17.02 12.69 -7.76
CA ASP A 42 -18.27 12.03 -8.06
C ASP A 42 -18.15 11.29 -9.41
N PRO A 43 -18.44 9.97 -9.48
CA PRO A 43 -18.25 9.20 -10.69
C PRO A 43 -19.25 9.56 -11.81
N GLN A 44 -20.40 10.15 -11.48
CA GLN A 44 -21.43 10.52 -12.45
C GLN A 44 -21.18 11.92 -13.01
N THR A 45 -20.96 12.90 -12.14
CA THR A 45 -20.84 14.32 -12.51
C THR A 45 -19.39 14.76 -12.77
N ARG A 46 -18.41 13.91 -12.42
CA ARG A 46 -16.95 14.20 -12.47
C ARG A 46 -16.53 15.39 -11.60
N GLN A 47 -17.41 15.91 -10.74
CA GLN A 47 -17.12 17.01 -9.84
C GLN A 47 -16.35 16.52 -8.61
N TRP A 48 -15.46 17.36 -8.07
CA TRP A 48 -14.73 17.05 -6.84
C TRP A 48 -15.44 17.66 -5.63
N THR A 49 -15.80 16.81 -4.67
CA THR A 49 -16.46 17.25 -3.42
C THR A 49 -15.54 17.01 -2.23
N VAL A 50 -15.52 17.96 -1.30
CA VAL A 50 -14.79 17.83 -0.03
C VAL A 50 -15.59 16.93 0.89
N THR A 51 -15.00 15.81 1.29
CA THR A 51 -15.60 14.84 2.21
C THR A 51 -15.22 15.14 3.66
N GLY A 52 -14.06 15.74 3.89
CA GLY A 52 -13.65 16.18 5.21
C GLY A 52 -12.27 16.84 5.23
N GLN A 53 -11.92 17.40 6.39
CA GLN A 53 -10.60 17.98 6.65
C GLN A 53 -9.89 17.17 7.73
N VAL A 54 -8.60 16.91 7.52
CA VAL A 54 -7.76 16.21 8.47
C VAL A 54 -6.39 16.86 8.52
N THR A 55 -5.80 16.87 9.70
CA THR A 55 -4.43 17.30 9.94
C THR A 55 -3.59 16.06 10.16
N ASN A 56 -2.38 16.06 9.61
CA ASN A 56 -1.46 14.93 9.67
C ASN A 56 -2.09 13.61 9.18
N PRO A 57 -2.62 13.55 7.94
CA PRO A 57 -3.25 12.35 7.41
C PRO A 57 -2.26 11.19 7.32
N GLU A 58 -2.76 10.02 7.66
CA GLU A 58 -2.17 8.71 7.40
C GLU A 58 -3.20 7.87 6.64
N ILE A 59 -2.81 7.33 5.49
CA ILE A 59 -3.66 6.43 4.71
C ILE A 59 -3.41 5.00 5.20
N VAL A 60 -4.47 4.36 5.69
CA VAL A 60 -4.44 2.98 6.16
C VAL A 60 -5.24 2.11 5.21
N ASP A 61 -4.58 1.09 4.65
CA ASP A 61 -5.24 0.08 3.85
C ASP A 61 -5.98 -0.91 4.76
N LEU A 62 -7.26 -1.11 4.48
CA LEU A 62 -8.08 -2.11 5.16
C LEU A 62 -8.08 -3.40 4.33
N PRO A 63 -7.61 -4.53 4.90
CA PRO A 63 -7.71 -5.81 4.22
C PRO A 63 -9.17 -6.17 3.99
N ALA A 64 -9.47 -6.79 2.85
CA ALA A 64 -10.77 -7.38 2.62
C ALA A 64 -11.02 -8.46 3.68
N SER A 65 -12.08 -8.32 4.48
CA SER A 65 -12.41 -9.22 5.58
C SER A 65 -13.92 -9.43 5.62
N GLY A 66 -14.34 -10.69 5.79
CA GLY A 66 -15.74 -11.04 6.04
C GLY A 66 -16.76 -10.48 5.04
N GLY A 67 -16.44 -10.51 3.73
CA GLY A 67 -17.33 -10.02 2.67
C GLY A 67 -17.36 -8.50 2.49
N ARG A 68 -16.53 -7.73 3.22
CA ARG A 68 -16.33 -6.31 2.94
C ARG A 68 -15.22 -6.12 1.90
N PRO A 69 -15.45 -5.31 0.84
CA PRO A 69 -14.41 -5.01 -0.12
C PRO A 69 -13.22 -4.34 0.59
N SER A 70 -12.00 -4.59 0.09
CA SER A 70 -10.82 -3.84 0.51
C SER A 70 -11.07 -2.35 0.30
N GLY A 71 -10.78 -1.57 1.33
CA GLY A 71 -10.98 -0.13 1.34
C GLY A 71 -9.75 0.56 1.90
N ARG A 72 -9.78 1.89 1.87
CA ARG A 72 -8.78 2.71 2.55
C ARG A 72 -9.47 3.66 3.50
N GLU A 73 -8.78 4.02 4.56
CA GLU A 73 -9.22 5.05 5.49
C GLU A 73 -8.12 6.08 5.64
N VAL A 74 -8.50 7.34 5.78
CA VAL A 74 -7.58 8.41 6.16
C VAL A 74 -7.77 8.68 7.64
N ARG A 75 -6.74 8.41 8.43
CA ARG A 75 -6.71 8.74 9.85
C ARG A 75 -5.95 10.03 10.04
N GLY A 76 -6.36 10.86 10.98
CA GLY A 76 -5.67 12.09 11.30
C GLY A 76 -6.35 12.82 12.43
N THR A 77 -6.12 14.13 12.51
CA THR A 77 -6.72 15.01 13.52
C THR A 77 -7.70 15.97 12.85
N GLY A 78 -8.94 16.02 13.31
CA GLY A 78 -9.95 16.96 12.84
C GLY A 78 -9.61 18.40 13.17
N ALA A 79 -10.40 19.34 12.63
CA ALA A 79 -10.24 20.77 12.93
C ALA A 79 -10.49 21.10 14.41
N ASP A 80 -11.19 20.24 15.12
CA ASP A 80 -11.47 20.31 16.56
C ASP A 80 -10.34 19.73 17.43
N GLY A 81 -9.24 19.27 16.83
CA GLY A 81 -8.12 18.66 17.53
C GLY A 81 -8.35 17.21 17.95
N LYS A 82 -9.47 16.59 17.55
CA LYS A 82 -9.79 15.19 17.90
C LYS A 82 -9.35 14.21 16.81
N PRO A 83 -9.02 12.96 17.16
CA PRO A 83 -8.79 11.92 16.17
C PRO A 83 -10.02 11.74 15.27
N VAL A 84 -9.81 11.72 13.96
CA VAL A 84 -10.85 11.49 12.95
C VAL A 84 -10.39 10.43 11.97
N THR A 85 -11.34 9.59 11.54
CA THR A 85 -11.15 8.63 10.46
C THR A 85 -12.14 8.97 9.36
N LEU A 86 -11.63 9.27 8.17
CA LEU A 86 -12.44 9.51 6.98
C LEU A 86 -12.37 8.28 6.07
N PRO A 87 -13.51 7.74 5.62
CA PRO A 87 -13.51 6.65 4.67
C PRO A 87 -12.99 7.16 3.32
N MET A 88 -12.12 6.38 2.69
CA MET A 88 -11.71 6.57 1.30
C MET A 88 -12.40 5.50 0.45
N PRO A 89 -13.63 5.76 -0.04
CA PRO A 89 -14.39 4.81 -0.82
C PRO A 89 -13.65 4.29 -2.05
N SER A 90 -13.75 2.98 -2.31
CA SER A 90 -13.14 2.34 -3.49
C SER A 90 -13.98 2.51 -4.76
N ASP A 91 -15.26 2.92 -4.66
CA ASP A 91 -16.15 3.17 -5.80
C ASP A 91 -15.87 4.49 -6.54
N ARG A 92 -14.97 5.33 -5.99
CA ARG A 92 -14.65 6.64 -6.56
C ARG A 92 -13.21 7.05 -6.32
N THR A 93 -12.73 7.97 -7.13
CA THR A 93 -11.37 8.51 -6.98
C THR A 93 -11.35 9.53 -5.85
N CYS A 94 -10.55 9.28 -4.82
CA CYS A 94 -10.32 10.22 -3.72
C CYS A 94 -8.85 10.65 -3.67
N MET A 95 -8.62 11.91 -3.28
CA MET A 95 -7.30 12.54 -3.19
C MET A 95 -7.22 13.43 -1.95
N LEU A 96 -6.06 13.44 -1.30
CA LEU A 96 -5.73 14.42 -0.27
C LEU A 96 -5.14 15.68 -0.92
N SER A 97 -5.78 16.82 -0.72
CA SER A 97 -5.30 18.13 -1.18
C SER A 97 -4.80 18.93 0.01
N ALA A 98 -3.57 19.47 -0.06
CA ALA A 98 -3.07 20.38 0.96
C ALA A 98 -3.90 21.67 0.97
N ARG A 99 -4.17 22.21 2.17
CA ARG A 99 -4.90 23.47 2.37
C ARG A 99 -3.98 24.57 2.90
#